data_AF-A0A351URT6-F1
#
_entry.id   AF-A0A351URT6-F1
#
_cell.length_a   1.000
_cell.length_b   1.000
_cell.length_c   1.000
_cell.angle_alpha   90.00
_cell.angle_beta   90.00
_cell.angle_gamma   90.00
#
_symmetry.space_group_name_H-M   'P 1'
#
loop_
_entity.id
_entity.type
_entity.pdbx_description
1 polymer ?
#
loop_
_entity_poly.entity_id
_entity_poly.type
_entity_poly.pdbx_seq_one_letter_code
_entity_poly.pdbx_strand_id
1 'polypeptide(L)'
;MGYIVYFNAFKGKDIINSPYNKRQDAFADRIIRGKILDKDQNVLAETTVSEDGAETRSYPYGNLYAHVVGYATNGKAGLESEENFNLLTSNAFILERVMNEFKDEKNIGDNMVTTLDTSLQQAAYNALGSSKGAVLVMEASTGKILAMVSKPDFDPNTLAENWEVLNTDTENSPLLNRAMQGQYAPGSTFKIITALEYMREHPDYQSYSYDCAGSIQYQGTEIHCFNGMVHGMQNLAESFANSCNASFCNIGLTLDRSAYRKTAEELLFNKSLPRILPYSKGQFAVDNKTTDEELMMTAMGQGKTLVSPYHMALITAAVANGGTVMKPYLVSEIQNHNGA
;
A
#
# COMPACT_ATOMS: atom_id res chain seq x y z
N MET A 1 29.29 -13.95 8.29
CA MET A 1 28.54 -14.44 7.11
C MET A 1 27.05 -14.10 7.19
N GLY A 2 26.30 -14.53 8.22
CA GLY A 2 24.85 -14.26 8.31
C GLY A 2 24.45 -12.78 8.28
N TYR A 3 25.18 -11.90 8.97
CA TYR A 3 24.91 -10.46 8.92
C TYR A 3 25.17 -9.84 7.54
N ILE A 4 26.18 -10.30 6.80
CA ILE A 4 26.48 -9.78 5.45
C ILE A 4 25.39 -10.21 4.46
N VAL A 5 24.90 -11.45 4.56
CA VAL A 5 23.78 -11.93 3.74
C VAL A 5 22.49 -11.17 4.10
N TYR A 6 22.18 -11.04 5.39
CA TYR A 6 21.04 -10.24 5.86
C TYR A 6 21.14 -8.77 5.44
N PHE A 7 22.35 -8.20 5.52
CA PHE A 7 22.62 -6.85 5.10
C PHE A 7 22.33 -6.69 3.60
N ASN A 8 22.94 -7.50 2.74
CA ASN A 8 22.73 -7.38 1.29
C ASN A 8 21.28 -7.70 0.87
N ALA A 9 20.63 -8.68 1.49
CA ALA A 9 19.28 -9.11 1.11
C ALA A 9 18.16 -8.19 1.63
N PHE A 10 18.33 -7.58 2.81
CA PHE A 10 17.24 -6.85 3.49
C PHE A 10 17.57 -5.40 3.87
N LYS A 11 18.82 -5.04 4.13
CA LYS A 11 19.19 -3.67 4.57
C LYS A 11 19.90 -2.83 3.51
N GLY A 12 20.52 -3.47 2.52
CA GLY A 12 21.38 -2.82 1.54
C GLY A 12 20.61 -1.78 0.75
N LYS A 13 19.41 -2.15 0.27
CA LYS A 13 18.53 -1.26 -0.49
C LYS A 13 18.15 -0.01 0.30
N ASP A 14 17.71 -0.17 1.55
CA ASP A 14 17.31 0.94 2.43
C ASP A 14 18.49 1.91 2.71
N ILE A 15 19.69 1.38 2.93
CA ILE A 15 20.89 2.20 3.22
C ILE A 15 21.37 2.91 1.96
N ILE A 16 21.37 2.20 0.83
CA ILE A 16 21.80 2.75 -0.45
C ILE A 16 20.86 3.86 -0.89
N ASN A 17 19.54 3.71 -0.70
CA ASN A 17 18.50 4.67 -1.09
C ASN A 17 18.23 5.78 -0.06
N SER A 18 18.84 5.71 1.13
CA SER A 18 18.69 6.73 2.17
C SER A 18 19.08 8.14 1.70
N PRO A 19 18.29 9.18 2.05
CA PRO A 19 18.61 10.58 1.72
C PRO A 19 19.89 11.09 2.41
N TYR A 20 20.39 10.39 3.43
CA TYR A 20 21.66 10.73 4.10
C TYR A 20 22.90 10.16 3.38
N ASN A 21 22.71 9.38 2.31
CA ASN A 21 23.80 8.78 1.55
C ASN A 21 24.39 9.78 0.55
N LYS A 22 25.43 10.52 0.96
CA LYS A 22 26.16 11.51 0.12
C LYS A 22 26.70 10.95 -1.20
N ARG A 23 26.82 9.62 -1.37
CA ARG A 23 27.23 9.03 -2.66
C ARG A 23 26.18 9.23 -3.74
N GLN A 24 24.90 9.36 -3.38
CA GLN A 24 23.83 9.61 -4.35
C GLN A 24 23.98 10.94 -5.06
N ASP A 25 24.39 11.98 -4.32
CA ASP A 25 24.60 13.32 -4.87
C ASP A 25 25.74 13.29 -5.91
N ALA A 26 26.82 12.57 -5.62
CA ALA A 26 27.93 12.36 -6.55
C ALA A 26 27.53 11.54 -7.81
N PHE A 27 26.51 10.70 -7.73
CA PHE A 27 25.97 10.00 -8.91
C PHE A 27 25.10 10.92 -9.76
N ALA A 28 24.25 11.76 -9.15
CA ALA A 28 23.43 12.74 -9.87
C ALA A 28 24.27 13.77 -10.64
N ASP A 29 25.48 14.08 -10.16
CA ASP A 29 26.42 14.95 -10.87
C ASP A 29 26.98 14.31 -12.16
N ARG A 30 26.88 12.98 -12.33
CA ARG A 30 27.51 12.23 -13.44
C ARG A 30 26.54 11.42 -14.27
N ILE A 31 25.31 11.22 -13.78
CA ILE A 31 24.31 10.34 -14.37
C ILE A 31 22.99 11.09 -14.48
N ILE A 32 22.47 11.17 -15.70
CA ILE A 32 21.11 11.64 -15.98
C ILE A 32 20.16 10.59 -15.46
N ARG A 33 19.27 10.96 -14.55
CA ARG A 33 18.32 10.02 -13.93
C ARG A 33 17.45 9.31 -14.99
N GLY A 34 17.42 7.99 -14.94
CA GLY A 34 16.69 7.12 -15.89
C GLY A 34 15.17 7.27 -15.82
N LYS A 35 14.47 6.63 -16.78
CA LYS A 35 13.01 6.72 -16.89
C LYS A 35 12.30 5.76 -15.96
N ILE A 36 11.09 6.13 -15.54
CA ILE A 36 10.14 5.21 -14.92
C ILE A 36 9.04 4.93 -15.94
N LEU A 37 8.77 3.66 -16.19
CA LEU A 37 7.90 3.18 -17.26
C LEU A 37 6.78 2.31 -16.67
N ASP A 38 5.61 2.32 -17.29
CA ASP A 38 4.55 1.37 -16.99
C ASP A 38 4.79 0.02 -17.70
N LYS A 39 3.92 -0.97 -17.49
CA LYS A 39 4.08 -2.31 -18.09
C LYS A 39 4.07 -2.31 -19.63
N ASP A 40 3.52 -1.27 -20.26
CA ASP A 40 3.37 -1.12 -21.71
C ASP A 40 4.40 -0.11 -22.27
N GLN A 41 5.43 0.24 -21.49
CA GLN A 41 6.51 1.16 -21.85
C GLN A 41 6.08 2.64 -21.95
N ASN A 42 4.93 3.01 -21.38
CA ASN A 42 4.54 4.42 -21.28
C ASN A 42 5.41 5.14 -20.23
N VAL A 43 5.87 6.35 -20.55
CA VAL A 43 6.76 7.12 -19.68
C VAL A 43 5.98 7.77 -18.53
N LEU A 44 6.25 7.32 -17.31
CA LEU A 44 5.65 7.83 -16.08
C LEU A 44 6.47 8.97 -15.46
N ALA A 45 7.79 8.91 -15.59
CA ALA A 45 8.72 9.98 -15.24
C ALA A 45 9.98 9.92 -16.11
N GLU A 46 10.50 11.07 -16.51
CA GLU A 46 11.76 11.18 -17.25
C GLU A 46 12.52 12.47 -16.93
N THR A 47 13.80 12.49 -17.27
CA THR A 47 14.65 13.68 -17.12
C THR A 47 14.84 14.32 -18.49
N THR A 48 14.44 15.58 -18.62
CA THR A 48 14.70 16.41 -19.80
C THR A 48 15.91 17.29 -19.55
N VAL A 49 16.80 17.40 -20.54
CA VAL A 49 18.00 18.24 -20.48
C VAL A 49 17.84 19.39 -21.47
N SER A 50 17.91 20.63 -21.01
CA SER A 50 17.86 21.82 -21.87
C SER A 50 19.20 22.09 -22.56
N GLU A 51 19.20 23.00 -23.53
CA GLU A 51 20.41 23.35 -24.31
C GLU A 51 21.56 23.91 -23.44
N ASP A 52 21.25 24.50 -22.29
CA ASP A 52 22.21 24.98 -21.30
C ASP A 52 22.70 23.89 -20.32
N GLY A 53 22.25 22.64 -20.49
CA GLY A 53 22.61 21.50 -19.67
C GLY A 53 21.80 21.37 -18.37
N ALA A 54 20.78 22.21 -18.14
CA ALA A 54 19.95 22.08 -16.96
C ALA A 54 19.04 20.84 -17.05
N GLU A 55 19.03 20.03 -15.99
CA GLU A 55 18.22 18.82 -15.88
C GLU A 55 16.91 19.13 -15.15
N THR A 56 15.79 18.78 -15.78
CA THR A 56 14.45 18.91 -15.17
C THR A 56 13.76 17.55 -15.16
N ARG A 57 13.21 17.16 -14.00
CA ARG A 57 12.43 15.93 -13.86
C ARG A 57 10.98 16.20 -14.26
N SER A 58 10.49 15.52 -15.29
CA SER A 58 9.14 15.65 -15.84
C SER A 58 8.31 14.40 -15.55
N TYR A 59 7.02 14.62 -15.28
CA TYR A 59 6.02 13.58 -15.01
C TYR A 59 4.86 13.75 -16.01
N PRO A 60 4.89 13.07 -17.16
CA PRO A 60 3.95 13.33 -18.27
C PRO A 60 2.47 13.18 -17.93
N TYR A 61 2.15 12.36 -16.93
CA TYR A 61 0.79 12.11 -16.46
C TYR A 61 0.36 13.02 -15.28
N GLY A 62 1.17 14.04 -14.95
CA GLY A 62 0.89 14.96 -13.86
C GLY A 62 0.66 14.24 -12.53
N ASN A 63 -0.49 14.49 -11.91
CA ASN A 63 -0.84 13.94 -10.60
C ASN A 63 -1.32 12.47 -10.60
N LEU A 64 -1.56 11.85 -11.75
CA LEU A 64 -2.12 10.50 -11.85
C LEU A 64 -1.33 9.44 -11.06
N TYR A 65 0.00 9.62 -10.99
CA TYR A 65 0.93 8.71 -10.31
C TYR A 65 1.62 9.34 -9.09
N ALA A 66 1.12 10.48 -8.60
CA ALA A 66 1.81 11.33 -7.63
C ALA A 66 2.35 10.59 -6.40
N HIS A 67 1.59 9.64 -5.84
CA HIS A 67 2.00 8.92 -4.63
C HIS A 67 2.76 7.62 -4.87
N VAL A 68 2.62 7.01 -6.05
CA VAL A 68 3.28 5.73 -6.37
C VAL A 68 4.61 5.96 -7.05
N VAL A 69 4.65 6.78 -8.10
CA VAL A 69 5.90 7.22 -8.72
C VAL A 69 6.61 8.20 -7.78
N GLY A 70 5.86 9.11 -7.17
CA GLY A 70 6.41 10.07 -6.23
C GLY A 70 6.97 11.30 -6.91
N TYR A 71 8.02 11.84 -6.33
CA TYR A 71 8.73 13.02 -6.82
C TYR A 71 10.20 12.97 -6.40
N ALA A 72 11.03 13.75 -7.09
CA ALA A 72 12.46 13.92 -6.81
C ALA A 72 12.86 15.36 -6.40
N THR A 73 11.86 16.23 -6.16
CA THR A 73 12.03 17.65 -5.83
C THR A 73 11.78 17.92 -4.35
N ASN A 74 12.58 18.76 -3.69
CA ASN A 74 12.50 19.04 -2.24
C ASN A 74 12.53 17.78 -1.34
N GLY A 75 13.31 16.77 -1.75
CA GLY A 75 13.31 15.44 -1.17
C GLY A 75 12.93 14.40 -2.22
N LYS A 76 12.64 13.17 -1.77
CA LYS A 76 12.16 12.10 -2.65
C LYS A 76 11.05 11.30 -1.99
N ALA A 77 10.05 10.87 -2.76
CA ALA A 77 8.96 10.01 -2.32
C ALA A 77 8.66 8.94 -3.37
N GLY A 78 7.82 7.95 -3.03
CA GLY A 78 7.41 6.91 -3.99
C GLY A 78 8.59 6.10 -4.55
N LEU A 79 8.44 5.63 -5.79
CA LEU A 79 9.48 4.93 -6.54
C LEU A 79 10.74 5.78 -6.77
N GLU A 80 10.59 7.11 -6.93
CA GLU A 80 11.74 8.02 -7.02
C GLU A 80 12.67 7.93 -5.80
N SER A 81 12.12 7.59 -4.62
CA SER A 81 12.89 7.37 -3.41
C SER A 81 13.35 5.91 -3.27
N GLU A 82 12.42 4.96 -3.39
CA GLU A 82 12.71 3.54 -3.12
C GLU A 82 13.65 2.90 -4.15
N GLU A 83 13.82 3.51 -5.32
CA GLU A 83 14.67 3.02 -6.41
C GLU A 83 15.67 4.08 -6.90
N ASN A 84 15.92 5.13 -6.10
CA ASN A 84 16.79 6.24 -6.48
C ASN A 84 18.17 5.77 -6.98
N PHE A 85 18.74 4.73 -6.36
CA PHE A 85 20.01 4.15 -6.79
C PHE A 85 19.96 3.50 -8.17
N ASN A 86 18.91 2.75 -8.48
CA ASN A 86 18.78 2.11 -9.79
C ASN A 86 18.63 3.18 -10.89
N LEU A 87 17.82 4.22 -10.61
CA LEU A 87 17.62 5.34 -11.53
C LEU A 87 18.88 6.21 -11.73
N LEU A 88 19.83 6.16 -10.79
CA LEU A 88 21.11 6.89 -10.82
C LEU A 88 22.31 5.95 -11.05
N THR A 89 22.07 4.70 -11.47
CA THR A 89 23.11 3.78 -11.90
C THR A 89 22.98 3.60 -13.40
N SER A 90 24.11 3.54 -14.10
CA SER A 90 24.12 3.30 -15.55
C SER A 90 24.82 1.98 -15.85
N ASN A 91 24.04 1.01 -16.34
CA ASN A 91 24.52 -0.23 -16.93
C ASN A 91 24.71 -0.11 -18.45
N ALA A 92 24.93 1.12 -18.96
CA ALA A 92 25.37 1.36 -20.33
C ALA A 92 26.67 0.59 -20.64
N PHE A 93 26.88 0.25 -21.92
CA PHE A 93 28.07 -0.49 -22.35
C PHE A 93 29.35 0.22 -21.87
N ILE A 94 30.33 -0.56 -21.40
CA ILE A 94 31.57 -0.02 -20.80
C ILE A 94 32.28 0.97 -21.74
N LEU A 95 32.33 0.69 -23.04
CA LEU A 95 32.93 1.57 -24.04
C LEU A 95 32.19 2.90 -24.15
N GLU A 96 30.86 2.89 -24.08
CA GLU A 96 30.03 4.10 -24.09
C GLU A 96 30.29 4.95 -22.84
N ARG A 97 30.31 4.31 -21.66
CA ARG A 97 30.60 5.00 -20.39
C ARG A 97 31.96 5.67 -20.39
N VAL A 98 32.98 4.98 -20.92
CA VAL A 98 34.34 5.49 -21.04
C VAL A 98 34.39 6.65 -22.05
N MET A 99 33.72 6.54 -23.19
CA MET A 99 33.65 7.63 -24.17
C MET A 99 32.97 8.88 -23.61
N ASN A 100 31.86 8.72 -22.89
CA ASN A 100 31.15 9.85 -22.26
C ASN A 100 32.03 10.51 -21.19
N GLU A 101 32.75 9.73 -20.38
CA GLU A 101 33.71 10.27 -19.41
C GLU A 101 34.85 11.04 -20.08
N PHE A 102 35.34 10.60 -21.25
CA PHE A 102 36.34 11.33 -22.03
C PHE A 102 35.81 12.64 -22.64
N LYS A 103 34.50 12.71 -22.91
CA LYS A 103 33.83 13.91 -23.46
C LYS A 103 33.28 14.85 -22.40
N ASP A 104 33.42 14.51 -21.12
CA ASP A 104 32.77 15.20 -20.00
C ASP A 104 31.23 15.23 -20.14
N GLU A 105 30.67 14.18 -20.75
CA GLU A 105 29.23 13.98 -20.94
C GLU A 105 28.69 13.02 -19.85
N LYS A 106 27.48 13.28 -19.35
CA LYS A 106 26.83 12.42 -18.35
C LYS A 106 26.30 11.13 -18.98
N ASN A 107 26.38 10.03 -18.25
CA ASN A 107 25.76 8.77 -18.66
C ASN A 107 24.26 8.77 -18.36
N ILE A 108 23.46 8.04 -19.13
CA ILE A 108 22.02 7.88 -18.84
C ILE A 108 21.85 6.72 -17.87
N GLY A 109 21.10 6.95 -16.79
CA GLY A 109 20.74 5.97 -15.79
C GLY A 109 19.76 4.92 -16.34
N ASP A 110 19.67 3.80 -15.64
CA ASP A 110 18.83 2.69 -16.05
C ASP A 110 17.34 3.06 -15.96
N ASN A 111 16.58 2.51 -16.89
CA ASN A 111 15.13 2.61 -16.90
C ASN A 111 14.55 1.56 -15.96
N MET A 112 13.46 1.93 -15.30
CA MET A 112 12.69 1.03 -14.45
C MET A 112 11.32 0.80 -15.08
N VAL A 113 10.99 -0.47 -15.32
CA VAL A 113 9.65 -0.84 -15.74
C VAL A 113 8.87 -1.30 -14.51
N THR A 114 7.67 -0.75 -14.38
CA THR A 114 6.78 -1.04 -13.27
C THR A 114 5.70 -2.05 -13.66
N THR A 115 5.02 -2.59 -12.68
CA THR A 115 3.83 -3.43 -12.86
C THR A 115 2.57 -2.61 -13.11
N LEU A 116 2.66 -1.27 -13.07
CA LEU A 116 1.52 -0.39 -13.20
C LEU A 116 0.93 -0.48 -14.61
N ASP A 117 -0.39 -0.45 -14.68
CA ASP A 117 -1.16 -0.42 -15.92
C ASP A 117 -1.83 0.94 -16.03
N THR A 118 -1.47 1.74 -17.05
CA THR A 118 -2.01 3.09 -17.21
C THR A 118 -3.53 3.12 -17.38
N SER A 119 -4.11 2.13 -18.04
CA SER A 119 -5.56 2.06 -18.21
C SER A 119 -6.26 1.78 -16.87
N LEU A 120 -5.74 0.86 -16.06
CA LEU A 120 -6.27 0.57 -14.72
C LEU A 120 -6.04 1.73 -13.75
N GLN A 121 -4.87 2.38 -13.80
CA GLN A 121 -4.58 3.55 -12.97
C GLN A 121 -5.57 4.68 -13.28
N GLN A 122 -5.80 4.99 -14.56
CA GLN A 122 -6.75 6.02 -14.97
C GLN A 122 -8.19 5.65 -14.58
N ALA A 123 -8.59 4.39 -14.75
CA ALA A 123 -9.90 3.92 -14.32
C ALA A 123 -10.10 4.08 -12.81
N ALA A 124 -9.12 3.66 -12.00
CA ALA A 124 -9.13 3.81 -10.55
C ALA A 124 -9.19 5.29 -10.12
N TYR A 125 -8.39 6.14 -10.78
CA TYR A 125 -8.33 7.56 -10.52
C TYR A 125 -9.66 8.26 -10.82
N ASN A 126 -10.26 7.96 -11.98
CA ASN A 126 -11.54 8.51 -12.40
C ASN A 126 -12.69 8.02 -11.49
N ALA A 127 -12.67 6.74 -11.10
CA ALA A 127 -13.67 6.17 -10.21
C ALA A 127 -13.63 6.81 -8.81
N LEU A 128 -12.44 7.14 -8.30
CA LEU A 128 -12.31 7.83 -7.01
C LEU A 128 -12.75 9.31 -7.10
N GLY A 129 -12.54 9.94 -8.26
CA GLY A 129 -12.96 11.32 -8.53
C GLY A 129 -12.30 12.31 -7.55
N SER A 130 -13.12 13.19 -6.96
CA SER A 130 -12.69 14.16 -5.94
C SER A 130 -12.76 13.61 -4.50
N SER A 131 -13.14 12.34 -4.32
CA SER A 131 -13.32 11.75 -3.00
C SER A 131 -11.99 11.60 -2.28
N LYS A 132 -11.92 12.02 -1.01
CA LYS A 132 -10.77 11.75 -0.14
C LYS A 132 -10.70 10.25 0.16
N GLY A 133 -9.65 9.58 -0.29
CA GLY A 133 -9.55 8.12 -0.20
C GLY A 133 -8.37 7.55 -0.96
N ALA A 134 -8.42 6.25 -1.21
CA ALA A 134 -7.41 5.54 -1.97
C ALA A 134 -7.99 4.33 -2.69
N VAL A 135 -7.33 3.93 -3.77
CA VAL A 135 -7.60 2.68 -4.50
C VAL A 135 -6.27 1.95 -4.68
N LEU A 136 -6.25 0.66 -4.41
CA LEU A 136 -5.10 -0.21 -4.66
C LEU A 136 -5.58 -1.47 -5.38
N VAL A 137 -4.95 -1.78 -6.50
CA VAL A 137 -5.26 -2.96 -7.31
C VAL A 137 -4.05 -3.89 -7.31
N MET A 138 -4.27 -5.13 -6.90
CA MET A 138 -3.24 -6.15 -6.77
C MET A 138 -3.67 -7.43 -7.50
N GLU A 139 -2.76 -8.02 -8.27
CA GLU A 139 -2.94 -9.37 -8.81
C GLU A 139 -2.62 -10.40 -7.72
N ALA A 140 -3.64 -11.12 -7.23
CA ALA A 140 -3.49 -12.02 -6.09
C ALA A 140 -2.53 -13.20 -6.33
N SER A 141 -2.46 -13.71 -7.56
CA SER A 141 -1.65 -14.87 -7.93
C SER A 141 -0.15 -14.58 -8.06
N THR A 142 0.24 -13.30 -8.20
CA THR A 142 1.64 -12.90 -8.40
C THR A 142 2.14 -11.87 -7.39
N GLY A 143 1.26 -11.06 -6.83
CA GLY A 143 1.60 -9.91 -5.98
C GLY A 143 1.89 -8.62 -6.77
N LYS A 144 1.69 -8.58 -8.09
CA LYS A 144 1.85 -7.34 -8.87
C LYS A 144 0.90 -6.27 -8.38
N ILE A 145 1.41 -5.06 -8.16
CA ILE A 145 0.58 -3.88 -7.92
C ILE A 145 0.30 -3.22 -9.28
N LEU A 146 -0.96 -3.27 -9.71
CA LEU A 146 -1.36 -2.81 -11.04
C LEU A 146 -1.80 -1.34 -11.05
N ALA A 147 -2.32 -0.85 -9.92
CA ALA A 147 -2.70 0.55 -9.75
C ALA A 147 -2.64 0.94 -8.27
N MET A 148 -2.28 2.19 -8.00
CA MET A 148 -2.28 2.79 -6.66
C MET A 148 -2.60 4.28 -6.76
N VAL A 149 -3.77 4.66 -6.25
CA VAL A 149 -4.26 6.05 -6.24
C VAL A 149 -4.49 6.47 -4.80
N SER A 150 -4.14 7.71 -4.47
CA SER A 150 -4.46 8.36 -3.20
C SER A 150 -4.95 9.79 -3.47
N LYS A 151 -5.99 10.21 -2.76
CA LYS A 151 -6.64 11.52 -2.92
C LYS A 151 -6.96 12.18 -1.57
N PRO A 152 -6.88 13.51 -1.44
CA PRO A 152 -6.37 14.48 -2.41
C PRO A 152 -4.88 14.25 -2.77
N ASP A 153 -4.48 14.70 -3.97
CA ASP A 153 -3.14 14.53 -4.53
C ASP A 153 -2.50 15.87 -4.91
N PHE A 154 -1.37 15.79 -5.64
CA PHE A 154 -0.56 16.92 -6.04
C PHE A 154 0.09 16.62 -7.40
N ASP A 155 0.47 17.65 -8.15
CA ASP A 155 1.26 17.49 -9.37
C ASP A 155 2.76 17.55 -9.04
N PRO A 156 3.53 16.46 -9.24
CA PRO A 156 4.98 16.47 -9.01
C PRO A 156 5.74 17.51 -9.84
N ASN A 157 5.22 17.92 -11.01
CA ASN A 157 5.87 18.93 -11.86
C ASN A 157 5.86 20.33 -11.23
N THR A 158 4.85 20.66 -10.43
CA THR A 158 4.69 21.99 -9.79
C THR A 158 4.96 21.95 -8.27
N LEU A 159 5.52 20.84 -7.79
CA LEU A 159 5.70 20.58 -6.36
C LEU A 159 6.64 21.59 -5.68
N ALA A 160 7.70 22.05 -6.36
CA ALA A 160 8.64 23.03 -5.78
C ALA A 160 7.93 24.34 -5.40
N GLU A 161 7.08 24.83 -6.30
CA GLU A 161 6.35 26.08 -6.14
C GLU A 161 5.27 25.98 -5.07
N ASN A 162 4.64 24.80 -4.98
CA ASN A 162 3.51 24.55 -4.08
C ASN A 162 3.89 23.87 -2.76
N TRP A 163 5.19 23.65 -2.50
CA TRP A 163 5.67 22.82 -1.38
C TRP A 163 5.13 23.26 -0.02
N GLU A 164 5.23 24.55 0.30
CA GLU A 164 4.82 25.09 1.60
C GLU A 164 3.32 24.85 1.85
N VAL A 165 2.48 25.09 0.84
CA VAL A 165 1.03 24.90 0.91
C VAL A 165 0.70 23.41 1.07
N LEU A 166 1.29 22.54 0.25
CA LEU A 166 1.02 21.11 0.28
C LEU A 166 1.51 20.44 1.58
N ASN A 167 2.63 20.89 2.12
CA ASN A 167 3.23 20.32 3.33
C ASN A 167 2.52 20.79 4.63
N THR A 168 1.93 22.00 4.63
CA THR A 168 1.20 22.54 5.79
C THR A 168 -0.30 22.22 5.78
N ASP A 169 -0.84 21.72 4.67
CA ASP A 169 -2.24 21.29 4.57
C ASP A 169 -2.52 20.03 5.39
N THR A 170 -2.82 20.20 6.66
CA THR A 170 -3.21 19.13 7.58
C THR A 170 -4.64 18.64 7.35
N GLU A 171 -5.51 19.43 6.73
CA GLU A 171 -6.90 19.07 6.46
C GLU A 171 -6.99 18.02 5.35
N ASN A 172 -6.29 18.26 4.23
CA ASN A 172 -6.28 17.38 3.08
C ASN A 172 -5.07 16.45 3.05
N SER A 173 -3.97 16.77 3.73
CA SER A 173 -2.72 15.99 3.74
C SER A 173 -2.39 15.42 2.34
N PRO A 174 -2.19 16.26 1.33
CA PRO A 174 -2.08 15.82 -0.07
C PRO A 174 -0.85 14.95 -0.34
N LEU A 175 0.22 15.11 0.44
CA LEU A 175 1.43 14.28 0.32
C LEU A 175 1.29 12.87 0.93
N LEU A 176 0.22 12.61 1.71
CA LEU A 176 0.00 11.32 2.36
C LEU A 176 -0.43 10.26 1.33
N ASN A 177 0.34 9.16 1.23
CA ASN A 177 -0.10 7.99 0.50
C ASN A 177 -1.12 7.20 1.35
N ARG A 178 -2.41 7.46 1.14
CA ARG A 178 -3.50 6.85 1.90
C ARG A 178 -3.65 5.35 1.66
N ALA A 179 -3.22 4.84 0.50
CA ALA A 179 -3.26 3.41 0.22
C ALA A 179 -2.29 2.64 1.14
N MET A 180 -1.11 3.20 1.40
CA MET A 180 -0.03 2.55 2.14
C MET A 180 0.04 2.96 3.62
N GLN A 181 -0.16 4.25 3.90
CA GLN A 181 0.09 4.87 5.21
C GLN A 181 -1.19 5.25 5.94
N GLY A 182 -2.34 5.24 5.26
CA GLY A 182 -3.63 5.52 5.88
C GLY A 182 -3.95 4.52 6.98
N GLN A 183 -4.53 5.00 8.07
CA GLN A 183 -4.98 4.16 9.18
C GLN A 183 -6.46 4.44 9.41
N TYR A 184 -7.30 3.49 9.05
CA TYR A 184 -8.76 3.63 9.08
C TYR A 184 -9.38 2.50 9.87
N ALA A 185 -10.53 2.77 10.49
CA ALA A 185 -11.37 1.70 10.98
C ALA A 185 -11.81 0.83 9.76
N PRO A 186 -11.54 -0.48 9.76
CA PRO A 186 -11.81 -1.35 8.61
C PRO A 186 -13.31 -1.51 8.32
N GLY A 187 -14.16 -1.30 9.32
CA GLY A 187 -15.58 -1.63 9.24
C GLY A 187 -15.79 -3.08 8.83
N SER A 188 -16.84 -3.33 8.05
CA SER A 188 -17.26 -4.68 7.69
C SER A 188 -16.21 -5.50 6.93
N THR A 189 -15.18 -4.89 6.35
CA THR A 189 -14.07 -5.64 5.74
C THR A 189 -13.29 -6.48 6.77
N PHE A 190 -13.32 -6.09 8.04
CA PHE A 190 -12.69 -6.84 9.14
C PHE A 190 -13.37 -8.17 9.47
N LYS A 191 -14.65 -8.32 9.08
CA LYS A 191 -15.42 -9.55 9.31
C LYS A 191 -14.78 -10.79 8.70
N ILE A 192 -13.86 -10.63 7.73
CA ILE A 192 -13.00 -11.70 7.22
C ILE A 192 -12.16 -12.32 8.35
N ILE A 193 -11.54 -11.47 9.19
CA ILE A 193 -10.67 -11.89 10.29
C ILE A 193 -11.52 -12.51 11.40
N THR A 194 -12.66 -11.90 11.73
CA THR A 194 -13.61 -12.43 12.72
C THR A 194 -14.14 -13.80 12.31
N ALA A 195 -14.56 -13.97 11.06
CA ALA A 195 -15.08 -15.23 10.54
C ALA A 195 -14.00 -16.32 10.53
N LEU A 196 -12.77 -15.97 10.11
CA LEU A 196 -11.64 -16.90 10.14
C LEU A 196 -11.37 -17.41 11.57
N GLU A 197 -11.37 -16.51 12.56
CA GLU A 197 -11.15 -16.92 13.94
C GLU A 197 -12.27 -17.79 14.48
N TYR A 198 -13.53 -17.40 14.22
CA TYR A 198 -14.68 -18.20 14.61
C TYR A 198 -14.60 -19.63 14.07
N MET A 199 -14.23 -19.80 12.79
CA MET A 199 -14.04 -21.11 12.17
C MET A 199 -12.87 -21.92 12.76
N ARG A 200 -11.84 -21.25 13.30
CA ARG A 200 -10.70 -21.91 13.96
C ARG A 200 -11.07 -22.45 15.34
N GLU A 201 -11.88 -21.70 16.08
CA GLU A 201 -12.35 -22.09 17.41
C GLU A 201 -13.50 -23.12 17.35
N HIS A 202 -14.30 -23.10 16.28
CA HIS A 202 -15.52 -23.91 16.14
C HIS A 202 -15.44 -24.82 14.90
N PRO A 203 -14.98 -26.07 15.02
CA PRO A 203 -14.92 -27.02 13.90
C PRO A 203 -16.29 -27.30 13.25
N ASP A 204 -17.37 -27.09 13.99
CA ASP A 204 -18.76 -27.23 13.58
C ASP A 204 -19.41 -25.91 13.14
N TYR A 205 -18.63 -24.88 12.80
CA TYR A 205 -19.12 -23.53 12.40
C TYR A 205 -20.25 -23.52 11.36
N GLN A 206 -20.42 -24.60 10.58
CA GLN A 206 -21.50 -24.77 9.60
C GLN A 206 -22.89 -24.89 10.25
N SER A 207 -22.98 -25.27 11.53
CA SER A 207 -24.23 -25.29 12.29
C SER A 207 -24.55 -23.94 12.95
N TYR A 208 -23.71 -22.92 12.77
CA TYR A 208 -23.99 -21.58 13.27
C TYR A 208 -25.32 -21.07 12.71
N SER A 209 -26.14 -20.51 13.58
CA SER A 209 -27.42 -19.89 13.24
C SER A 209 -27.68 -18.73 14.17
N TYR A 210 -28.16 -17.61 13.62
CA TYR A 210 -28.47 -16.40 14.37
C TYR A 210 -29.72 -15.73 13.82
N ASP A 211 -30.71 -15.45 14.68
CA ASP A 211 -31.91 -14.72 14.30
C ASP A 211 -31.69 -13.22 14.48
N CYS A 212 -31.41 -12.52 13.38
CA CYS A 212 -31.12 -11.10 13.38
C CYS A 212 -32.41 -10.27 13.36
N ALA A 213 -32.78 -9.72 14.51
CA ALA A 213 -33.87 -8.75 14.69
C ALA A 213 -33.50 -7.30 14.32
N GLY A 214 -32.35 -7.07 13.67
CA GLY A 214 -31.87 -5.75 13.23
C GLY A 214 -30.96 -5.02 14.22
N SER A 215 -30.85 -5.52 15.46
CA SER A 215 -29.84 -5.14 16.43
C SER A 215 -29.48 -6.32 17.34
N ILE A 216 -28.42 -6.15 18.11
CA ILE A 216 -28.09 -6.98 19.27
C ILE A 216 -28.07 -6.08 20.51
N GLN A 217 -28.66 -6.54 21.61
CA GLN A 217 -28.54 -5.90 22.92
C GLN A 217 -27.81 -6.83 23.87
N TYR A 218 -26.73 -6.35 24.47
CA TYR A 218 -25.93 -7.13 25.41
C TYR A 218 -25.33 -6.22 26.48
N GLN A 219 -25.55 -6.56 27.76
CA GLN A 219 -25.07 -5.82 28.93
C GLN A 219 -25.31 -4.29 28.89
N GLY A 220 -26.43 -3.84 28.31
CA GLY A 220 -26.79 -2.43 28.23
C GLY A 220 -26.25 -1.69 27.00
N THR A 221 -25.45 -2.34 26.15
CA THR A 221 -25.02 -1.83 24.84
C THR A 221 -25.95 -2.39 23.76
N GLU A 222 -26.45 -1.51 22.89
CA GLU A 222 -27.19 -1.89 21.68
C GLU A 222 -26.37 -1.56 20.43
N ILE A 223 -26.25 -2.52 19.51
CA ILE A 223 -25.60 -2.28 18.21
C ILE A 223 -26.51 -2.71 17.07
N HIS A 224 -26.75 -1.79 16.14
CA HIS A 224 -27.65 -1.99 15.01
C HIS A 224 -26.94 -2.55 13.77
N CYS A 225 -27.69 -3.32 12.99
CA CYS A 225 -27.35 -3.56 11.59
C CYS A 225 -27.49 -2.25 10.78
N PHE A 226 -26.83 -2.21 9.62
CA PHE A 226 -26.88 -1.04 8.74
C PHE A 226 -28.34 -0.66 8.41
N ASN A 227 -28.69 0.61 8.61
CA ASN A 227 -30.06 1.13 8.48
C ASN A 227 -31.13 0.37 9.28
N GLY A 228 -30.76 -0.35 10.34
CA GLY A 228 -31.70 -1.15 11.14
C GLY A 228 -32.27 -2.37 10.41
N MET A 229 -31.60 -2.86 9.36
CA MET A 229 -32.08 -3.97 8.56
C MET A 229 -32.22 -5.26 9.39
N VAL A 230 -33.41 -5.86 9.33
CA VAL A 230 -33.71 -7.19 9.89
C VAL A 230 -33.36 -8.25 8.85
N HIS A 231 -32.37 -9.10 9.15
CA HIS A 231 -31.96 -10.17 8.24
C HIS A 231 -32.69 -11.49 8.51
N GLY A 232 -33.37 -11.63 9.65
CA GLY A 232 -34.00 -12.88 10.08
C GLY A 232 -32.96 -13.94 10.41
N MET A 233 -33.30 -15.22 10.23
CA MET A 233 -32.38 -16.33 10.46
C MET A 233 -31.21 -16.27 9.47
N GLN A 234 -29.99 -16.37 9.98
CA GLN A 234 -28.75 -16.33 9.22
C GLN A 234 -27.82 -17.45 9.67
N ASN A 235 -27.33 -18.26 8.74
CA ASN A 235 -26.14 -19.06 8.96
C ASN A 235 -24.86 -18.19 8.84
N LEU A 236 -23.67 -18.79 8.99
CA LEU A 236 -22.40 -18.03 8.95
C LEU A 236 -22.16 -17.40 7.58
N ALA A 237 -22.43 -18.13 6.50
CA ALA A 237 -22.24 -17.65 5.13
C ALA A 237 -23.21 -16.50 4.80
N GLU A 238 -24.47 -16.62 5.19
CA GLU A 238 -25.49 -15.57 5.03
C GLU A 238 -25.14 -14.34 5.88
N SER A 239 -24.70 -14.54 7.12
CA SER A 239 -24.24 -13.46 8.00
C SER A 239 -23.09 -12.66 7.38
N PHE A 240 -22.14 -13.36 6.77
CA PHE A 240 -21.02 -12.74 6.06
C PHE A 240 -21.48 -12.02 4.78
N ALA A 241 -22.30 -12.69 3.95
CA ALA A 241 -22.80 -12.15 2.69
C ALA A 241 -23.67 -10.89 2.88
N ASN A 242 -24.56 -10.90 3.87
CA ASN A 242 -25.41 -9.76 4.22
C ASN A 242 -24.70 -8.75 5.13
N SER A 243 -23.45 -9.03 5.53
CA SER A 243 -22.69 -8.19 6.44
C SER A 243 -23.46 -7.88 7.75
N CYS A 244 -24.12 -8.88 8.32
CA CYS A 244 -24.98 -8.71 9.50
C CYS A 244 -24.17 -8.30 10.76
N ASN A 245 -24.28 -7.06 11.22
CA ASN A 245 -23.54 -6.59 12.41
C ASN A 245 -23.92 -7.37 13.68
N ALA A 246 -25.21 -7.58 13.91
CA ALA A 246 -25.71 -8.26 15.09
C ALA A 246 -25.17 -9.69 15.21
N SER A 247 -25.12 -10.42 14.09
CA SER A 247 -24.52 -11.76 14.01
C SER A 247 -23.01 -11.71 14.29
N PHE A 248 -22.27 -10.76 13.71
CA PHE A 248 -20.83 -10.64 13.97
C PHE A 248 -20.49 -10.17 15.39
N CYS A 249 -21.33 -9.37 16.03
CA CYS A 249 -21.21 -9.09 17.47
C CYS A 249 -21.39 -10.35 18.29
N ASN A 250 -22.43 -11.14 18.00
CA ASN A 250 -22.71 -12.39 18.68
C ASN A 250 -21.54 -13.36 18.55
N ILE A 251 -21.00 -13.52 17.34
CA ILE A 251 -19.77 -14.28 17.10
C ILE A 251 -18.63 -13.71 17.95
N GLY A 252 -18.41 -12.40 17.92
CA GLY A 252 -17.36 -11.72 18.69
C GLY A 252 -17.39 -12.05 20.18
N LEU A 253 -18.58 -12.09 20.80
CA LEU A 253 -18.76 -12.43 22.21
C LEU A 253 -18.34 -13.87 22.55
N THR A 254 -18.28 -14.77 21.56
CA THR A 254 -17.88 -16.17 21.75
C THR A 254 -16.38 -16.41 21.60
N LEU A 255 -15.63 -15.46 21.02
CA LEU A 255 -14.22 -15.66 20.68
C LEU A 255 -13.31 -15.59 21.90
N ASP A 256 -12.29 -16.45 21.94
CA ASP A 256 -11.17 -16.31 22.87
C ASP A 256 -10.32 -15.10 22.47
N ARG A 257 -10.19 -14.14 23.39
CA ARG A 257 -9.48 -12.88 23.14
C ARG A 257 -8.01 -13.09 22.77
N SER A 258 -7.36 -14.09 23.35
CA SER A 258 -5.95 -14.39 23.09
C SER A 258 -5.77 -15.06 21.73
N ALA A 259 -6.63 -16.02 21.38
CA ALA A 259 -6.64 -16.68 20.07
C ALA A 259 -6.99 -15.68 18.95
N TYR A 260 -7.98 -14.81 19.17
CA TYR A 260 -8.35 -13.77 18.23
C TYR A 260 -7.20 -12.78 17.95
N ARG A 261 -6.49 -12.36 19.01
CA ARG A 261 -5.27 -11.56 18.86
C ARG A 261 -4.19 -12.29 18.07
N LYS A 262 -3.95 -13.57 18.38
CA LYS A 262 -2.98 -14.38 17.66
C LYS A 262 -3.31 -14.47 16.18
N THR A 263 -4.58 -14.67 15.82
CA THR A 263 -5.04 -14.71 14.43
C THR A 263 -4.85 -13.37 13.72
N ALA A 264 -5.17 -12.25 14.37
CA ALA A 264 -4.87 -10.92 13.81
C ALA A 264 -3.36 -10.74 13.58
N GLU A 265 -2.51 -11.17 14.51
CA GLU A 265 -1.06 -11.11 14.38
C GLU A 265 -0.48 -12.08 13.32
N GLU A 266 -1.12 -13.23 13.06
CA GLU A 266 -0.79 -14.11 11.93
C GLU A 266 -1.13 -13.45 10.60
N LEU A 267 -2.20 -12.65 10.56
CA LEU A 267 -2.58 -11.78 9.44
C LEU A 267 -1.85 -10.44 9.44
N LEU A 268 -0.70 -10.35 10.14
CA LEU A 268 0.22 -9.22 10.17
C LEU A 268 -0.25 -7.94 10.88
N PHE A 269 -1.37 -7.94 11.60
CA PHE A 269 -1.66 -6.84 12.53
C PHE A 269 -0.59 -6.74 13.61
N ASN A 270 -0.23 -5.52 13.99
CA ASN A 270 0.88 -5.19 14.89
C ASN A 270 2.28 -5.65 14.40
N LYS A 271 2.39 -6.23 13.19
CA LYS A 271 3.64 -6.71 12.60
C LYS A 271 4.05 -5.89 11.38
N SER A 272 5.26 -6.13 10.91
CA SER A 272 5.75 -5.53 9.67
C SER A 272 5.06 -6.17 8.48
N LEU A 273 4.66 -5.34 7.52
CA LEU A 273 4.14 -5.77 6.23
C LEU A 273 5.30 -5.95 5.24
N PRO A 274 5.11 -6.77 4.18
CA PRO A 274 6.01 -6.73 3.02
C PRO A 274 6.11 -5.28 2.51
N ARG A 275 7.31 -4.71 2.48
CA ARG A 275 7.50 -3.30 2.10
C ARG A 275 7.59 -3.19 0.57
N ILE A 276 6.73 -2.34 -0.01
CA ILE A 276 6.86 -1.85 -1.40
C ILE A 276 7.13 -0.35 -1.46
N LEU A 277 6.58 0.40 -0.50
CA LEU A 277 6.73 1.83 -0.25
C LEU A 277 6.63 2.05 1.28
N PRO A 278 6.93 3.24 1.81
CA PRO A 278 6.66 3.56 3.22
C PRO A 278 5.20 3.28 3.58
N TYR A 279 4.97 2.60 4.70
CA TYR A 279 3.64 2.13 5.11
C TYR A 279 3.42 2.29 6.60
N SER A 280 2.16 2.28 7.01
CA SER A 280 1.74 2.22 8.42
C SER A 280 1.34 0.80 8.78
N LYS A 281 1.77 0.31 9.94
CA LYS A 281 1.36 -1.00 10.45
C LYS A 281 -0.12 -0.97 10.84
N GLY A 282 -0.84 -2.04 10.54
CA GLY A 282 -2.16 -2.27 11.11
C GLY A 282 -2.08 -2.42 12.62
N GLN A 283 -3.10 -1.95 13.34
CA GLN A 283 -3.21 -2.00 14.78
C GLN A 283 -4.38 -2.88 15.17
N PHE A 284 -4.13 -3.83 16.06
CA PHE A 284 -5.17 -4.66 16.66
C PHE A 284 -5.06 -4.61 18.18
N ALA A 285 -6.12 -4.13 18.82
CA ALA A 285 -6.09 -3.70 20.21
C ALA A 285 -6.61 -4.74 21.22
N VAL A 286 -7.26 -5.82 20.76
CA VAL A 286 -7.85 -6.81 21.68
C VAL A 286 -6.78 -7.50 22.52
N ASP A 287 -7.05 -7.57 23.81
CA ASP A 287 -6.28 -8.26 24.84
C ASP A 287 -7.23 -8.87 25.89
N ASN A 288 -6.67 -9.50 26.92
CA ASN A 288 -7.47 -10.16 27.97
C ASN A 288 -8.28 -9.19 28.86
N LYS A 289 -8.08 -7.88 28.76
CA LYS A 289 -8.82 -6.86 29.51
C LYS A 289 -9.89 -6.17 28.68
N THR A 290 -9.97 -6.46 27.39
CA THR A 290 -10.94 -5.89 26.46
C THR A 290 -12.36 -6.27 26.89
N THR A 291 -13.24 -5.28 27.00
CA THR A 291 -14.63 -5.50 27.43
C THR A 291 -15.44 -6.22 26.36
N ASP A 292 -16.58 -6.81 26.75
CA ASP A 292 -17.49 -7.46 25.79
C ASP A 292 -18.03 -6.45 24.76
N GLU A 293 -18.29 -5.21 25.16
CA GLU A 293 -18.66 -4.10 24.26
C GLU A 293 -17.57 -3.81 23.21
N GLU A 294 -16.32 -3.66 23.65
CA GLU A 294 -15.20 -3.42 22.75
C GLU A 294 -14.97 -4.63 21.82
N LEU A 295 -15.21 -5.84 22.30
CA LEU A 295 -15.10 -7.06 21.51
C LEU A 295 -16.18 -7.13 20.43
N MET A 296 -17.44 -6.80 20.76
CA MET A 296 -18.54 -6.69 19.78
C MET A 296 -18.25 -5.65 18.70
N MET A 297 -17.74 -4.48 19.07
CA MET A 297 -17.34 -3.44 18.11
C MET A 297 -16.19 -3.93 17.23
N THR A 298 -15.16 -4.54 17.83
CA THR A 298 -14.00 -5.04 17.10
C THR A 298 -14.39 -6.13 16.11
N ALA A 299 -15.30 -7.03 16.48
CA ALA A 299 -15.78 -8.12 15.64
C ALA A 299 -16.45 -7.67 14.34
N MET A 300 -16.98 -6.45 14.28
CA MET A 300 -17.50 -5.83 13.05
C MET A 300 -16.55 -4.79 12.43
N GLY A 301 -15.31 -4.68 12.93
CA GLY A 301 -14.29 -3.76 12.45
C GLY A 301 -14.44 -2.31 12.92
N GLN A 302 -15.11 -2.09 14.05
CA GLN A 302 -15.16 -0.82 14.75
C GLN A 302 -14.28 -0.84 16.01
N GLY A 303 -14.25 0.27 16.76
CA GLY A 303 -13.44 0.40 17.96
C GLY A 303 -12.01 0.86 17.64
N LYS A 304 -11.03 0.18 18.24
CA LYS A 304 -9.61 0.63 18.25
C LYS A 304 -8.75 0.00 17.16
N THR A 305 -9.33 -0.84 16.31
CA THR A 305 -8.61 -1.49 15.19
C THR A 305 -8.43 -0.51 14.05
N LEU A 306 -7.19 -0.35 13.59
CA LEU A 306 -6.84 0.52 12.46
C LEU A 306 -6.06 -0.27 11.41
N VAL A 307 -6.34 -0.03 10.14
CA VAL A 307 -5.69 -0.74 9.03
C VAL A 307 -5.56 0.15 7.80
N SER A 308 -4.56 -0.12 6.97
CA SER A 308 -4.41 0.53 5.67
C SER A 308 -5.11 -0.27 4.55
N PRO A 309 -5.52 0.39 3.45
CA PRO A 309 -6.02 -0.30 2.27
C PRO A 309 -5.03 -1.36 1.74
N TYR A 310 -3.73 -1.08 1.79
CA TYR A 310 -2.68 -2.03 1.42
C TYR A 310 -2.71 -3.30 2.28
N HIS A 311 -2.82 -3.17 3.60
CA HIS A 311 -2.87 -4.33 4.48
C HIS A 311 -4.15 -5.16 4.25
N MET A 312 -5.31 -4.51 4.06
CA MET A 312 -6.53 -5.22 3.68
C MET A 312 -6.42 -5.92 2.32
N ALA A 313 -5.73 -5.31 1.34
CA ALA A 313 -5.47 -5.94 0.05
C ALA A 313 -4.60 -7.20 0.16
N LEU A 314 -3.64 -7.25 1.09
CA LEU A 314 -2.85 -8.46 1.35
C LEU A 314 -3.74 -9.59 1.90
N ILE A 315 -4.66 -9.26 2.81
CA ILE A 315 -5.58 -10.23 3.41
C ILE A 315 -6.53 -10.76 2.34
N THR A 316 -7.15 -9.89 1.54
CA THR A 316 -8.07 -10.32 0.48
C THR A 316 -7.36 -11.05 -0.66
N ALA A 317 -6.13 -10.68 -1.00
CA ALA A 317 -5.30 -11.41 -1.95
C ALA A 317 -4.98 -12.82 -1.44
N ALA A 318 -4.68 -12.99 -0.15
CA ALA A 318 -4.48 -14.31 0.45
C ALA A 318 -5.74 -15.17 0.34
N VAL A 319 -6.92 -14.61 0.62
CA VAL A 319 -8.21 -15.32 0.45
C VAL A 319 -8.40 -15.75 -1.00
N ALA A 320 -8.19 -14.84 -1.96
CA ALA A 320 -8.33 -15.12 -3.39
C ALA A 320 -7.29 -16.13 -3.92
N ASN A 321 -6.12 -16.22 -3.27
CA ASN A 321 -5.02 -17.09 -3.65
C ASN A 321 -4.87 -18.31 -2.71
N GLY A 322 -5.99 -18.85 -2.22
CA GLY A 322 -6.03 -20.12 -1.49
C GLY A 322 -5.26 -20.12 -0.16
N GLY A 323 -5.19 -18.97 0.51
CA GLY A 323 -4.50 -18.78 1.79
C GLY A 323 -3.03 -18.34 1.66
N THR A 324 -2.50 -18.20 0.45
CA THR A 324 -1.10 -17.79 0.22
C THR A 324 -1.00 -16.33 -0.19
N VAL A 325 -0.30 -15.50 0.59
CA VAL A 325 0.03 -14.13 0.18
C VAL A 325 1.32 -14.11 -0.64
N MET A 326 1.23 -13.64 -1.89
CA MET A 326 2.41 -13.43 -2.73
C MET A 326 3.20 -12.21 -2.26
N LYS A 327 4.51 -12.22 -2.45
CA LYS A 327 5.34 -11.04 -2.13
C LYS A 327 4.98 -9.91 -3.10
N PRO A 328 4.42 -8.79 -2.63
CA PRO A 328 4.00 -7.72 -3.51
C PRO A 328 5.20 -6.95 -4.07
N TYR A 329 5.05 -6.43 -5.29
CA TYR A 329 6.09 -5.67 -5.96
C TYR A 329 5.50 -4.66 -6.97
N LEU A 330 6.24 -3.56 -7.16
CA LEU A 330 5.95 -2.51 -8.14
C LEU A 330 6.91 -2.51 -9.33
N VAL A 331 8.12 -3.03 -9.16
CA VAL A 331 9.17 -3.03 -10.20
C VAL A 331 9.25 -4.41 -10.83
N SER A 332 8.93 -4.51 -12.12
CA SER A 332 9.03 -5.77 -12.87
C SER A 332 10.45 -6.03 -13.34
N GLU A 333 11.13 -5.01 -13.87
CA GLU A 333 12.46 -5.12 -14.44
C GLU A 333 13.22 -3.79 -14.39
N ILE A 334 14.55 -3.90 -14.40
CA ILE A 334 15.47 -2.79 -14.62
C ILE A 334 16.12 -3.04 -15.98
N GLN A 335 16.01 -2.06 -16.87
CA GLN A 335 16.57 -2.08 -18.21
C GLN A 335 17.66 -1.02 -18.30
N ASN A 336 18.69 -1.23 -19.12
CA ASN A 336 19.60 -0.12 -19.42
C ASN A 336 18.88 0.99 -20.21
N HIS A 337 19.57 2.10 -20.48
CA HIS A 337 18.94 3.25 -21.16
C HIS A 337 18.39 2.94 -22.57
N ASN A 338 18.89 1.90 -23.22
CA ASN A 338 18.43 1.41 -24.53
C ASN A 338 17.27 0.40 -24.44
N GLY A 339 16.85 0.01 -23.22
CA GLY A 339 15.78 -0.96 -22.99
C GLY A 339 16.21 -2.43 -23.02
N ALA A 340 17.52 -2.71 -22.87
CA ALA A 340 18.08 -4.07 -22.88
C ALA A 340 18.45 -4.59 -21.49
#